data_AF-A0A949MQT6-F1
#
_entry.id   AF-A0A949MQT6-F1
#
_cell.length_a   1.000
_cell.length_b   1.000
_cell.length_c   1.000
_cell.angle_alpha   90.00
_cell.angle_beta   90.00
_cell.angle_gamma   90.00
#
_symmetry.space_group_name_H-M   'P 1'
#
loop_
_entity.id
_entity.type
_entity.pdbx_description
1 polymer ?
#
loop_
_entity_poly.entity_id
_entity_poly.type
_entity_poly.pdbx_seq_one_letter_code
_entity_poly.pdbx_strand_id
1 'polypeptide(L)'
;MSEARDALFDLAISALDNSSQEQADRDLAKIVTAFEERYGDNQKEVASSLQSIAKQIEASGRSEKAMEFKQRTTAIMLIHSMERRRGKGSTLTGIPALAPVKPALYDGIVYLMYFTAHFDRDLDFYQHILEAKITWDKVESQGRIVALKLARDPQIILVEDKRDTDLPTPLPVLGVADTFAAGTQLLGLGLERLGEVVTPAGTAQLFRGSQAVAIVKRPF
;
A
#
# COMPACT_ATOMS: atom_id res chain seq x y z
N MET A 1 7.83 14.91 34.79
CA MET A 1 6.82 14.12 34.05
C MET A 1 5.81 14.99 33.27
N SER A 2 5.49 16.21 33.72
CA SER A 2 4.66 17.17 32.96
C SER A 2 5.39 17.70 31.71
N GLU A 3 6.63 18.18 31.87
CA GLU A 3 7.37 18.89 30.82
C GLU A 3 7.51 18.13 29.50
N ALA A 4 7.80 16.83 29.54
CA ALA A 4 7.93 16.03 28.31
C ALA A 4 6.58 15.86 27.58
N ARG A 5 5.47 15.79 28.31
CA ARG A 5 4.13 15.70 27.74
C ARG A 5 3.70 17.06 27.18
N ASP A 6 4.04 18.14 27.88
CA ASP A 6 3.74 19.51 27.46
C ASP A 6 4.52 19.85 26.18
N ALA A 7 5.78 19.43 26.07
CA ALA A 7 6.57 19.56 24.85
C ALA A 7 5.97 18.78 23.65
N LEU A 8 5.43 17.58 23.88
CA LEU A 8 4.74 16.82 22.83
C LEU A 8 3.39 17.44 22.44
N PHE A 9 2.71 18.07 23.39
CA PHE A 9 1.49 18.85 23.12
C PHE A 9 1.81 20.08 22.25
N ASP A 10 2.84 20.84 22.59
CA ASP A 10 3.26 22.01 21.80
C ASP A 10 3.70 21.61 20.39
N LEU A 11 4.44 20.49 20.27
CA LEU A 11 4.79 19.91 18.98
C LEU A 11 3.55 19.50 18.18
N ALA A 12 2.54 18.90 18.82
CA ALA A 12 1.28 18.53 18.16
C ALA A 12 0.56 19.76 17.61
N ILE A 13 0.44 20.83 18.40
CA ILE A 13 -0.18 22.08 17.97
C ILE A 13 0.61 22.72 16.83
N SER A 14 1.93 22.79 16.94
CA SER A 14 2.78 23.34 15.87
C SER A 14 2.65 22.53 14.57
N ALA A 15 2.60 21.20 14.66
CA ALA A 15 2.41 20.33 13.50
C ALA A 15 1.04 20.56 12.83
N LEU A 16 -0.03 20.73 13.61
CA LEU A 16 -1.39 20.97 13.10
C LEU A 16 -1.59 22.39 12.53
N ASP A 17 -0.78 23.35 12.98
CA ASP A 17 -0.83 24.74 12.49
C ASP A 17 0.05 24.95 11.25
N ASN A 18 0.95 24.01 10.92
CA ASN A 18 1.85 24.07 9.78
C ASN A 18 1.13 23.80 8.45
N SER A 19 1.33 24.67 7.46
CA SER A 19 0.72 24.52 6.13
C SER A 19 1.34 23.40 5.27
N SER A 20 2.55 22.92 5.61
CA SER A 20 3.19 21.79 4.92
C SER A 20 2.74 20.47 5.52
N GLN A 21 1.89 19.74 4.79
CA GLN A 21 1.37 18.43 5.23
C GLN A 21 2.49 17.42 5.52
N GLU A 22 3.54 17.39 4.70
CA GLU A 22 4.67 16.48 4.82
C GLU A 22 5.52 16.72 6.08
N GLN A 23 5.65 17.98 6.49
CA GLN A 23 6.37 18.31 7.72
C GLN A 23 5.50 18.01 8.95
N ALA A 24 4.21 18.33 8.87
CA ALA A 24 3.24 18.01 9.91
C ALA A 24 3.16 16.49 10.17
N ASP A 25 3.16 15.64 9.14
CA ASP A 25 3.17 14.18 9.30
C ASP A 25 4.47 13.69 9.94
N ARG A 26 5.62 14.27 9.58
CA ARG A 26 6.91 13.95 10.20
C ARG A 26 6.92 14.30 11.69
N ASP A 27 6.35 15.43 12.08
CA ASP A 27 6.33 15.85 13.48
C ASP A 27 5.33 15.05 14.30
N LEU A 28 4.16 14.72 13.74
CA LEU A 28 3.21 13.78 14.36
C LEU A 28 3.81 12.38 14.50
N ALA A 29 4.60 11.92 13.52
CA ALA A 29 5.28 10.64 13.60
C ALA A 29 6.29 10.59 14.75
N LYS A 30 7.04 11.68 15.01
CA LYS A 30 7.92 11.78 16.18
C LYS A 30 7.16 11.61 17.49
N ILE A 31 5.95 12.18 17.60
CA ILE A 31 5.11 12.03 18.80
C ILE A 31 4.71 10.58 19.01
N VAL A 32 4.26 9.89 17.95
CA VAL A 32 3.91 8.47 18.02
C VAL A 32 5.13 7.64 18.41
N THR A 33 6.28 7.85 17.75
CA THR A 33 7.52 7.15 18.07
C THR A 33 7.97 7.37 19.51
N ALA A 34 7.89 8.59 20.04
CA ALA A 34 8.26 8.89 21.43
C ALA A 34 7.38 8.11 22.44
N PHE A 35 6.09 7.93 22.15
CA PHE A 35 5.23 7.09 22.98
C PHE A 35 5.50 5.60 22.79
N GLU A 36 5.77 5.14 21.57
CA GLU A 36 6.15 3.75 21.29
C GLU A 36 7.48 3.37 21.95
N GLU A 37 8.48 4.26 21.95
CA GLU A 37 9.76 4.03 22.66
C GLU A 37 9.56 3.92 24.17
N ARG A 38 8.62 4.71 24.72
CA ARG A 38 8.34 4.74 26.16
C ARG A 38 7.54 3.54 26.65
N TYR A 39 6.55 3.08 25.88
CA TYR A 39 5.62 2.03 26.30
C TYR A 39 5.84 0.69 25.56
N GLY A 40 6.77 0.66 24.60
CA GLY A 40 7.07 -0.52 23.78
C GLY A 40 5.86 -1.01 22.98
N ASP A 41 5.66 -2.32 22.98
CA ASP A 41 4.53 -2.95 22.27
C ASP A 41 3.16 -2.74 22.95
N ASN A 42 3.09 -2.02 24.08
CA ASN A 42 1.84 -1.76 24.79
C ASN A 42 0.99 -0.67 24.11
N GLN A 43 0.28 -1.07 23.05
CA GLN A 43 -0.57 -0.18 22.23
C GLN A 43 -1.66 0.52 23.04
N LYS A 44 -2.13 -0.07 24.15
CA LYS A 44 -3.13 0.53 25.00
C LYS A 44 -2.63 1.82 25.66
N GLU A 45 -1.38 1.82 26.12
CA GLU A 45 -0.77 2.99 26.78
C GLU A 45 -0.38 4.07 25.77
N VAL A 46 0.09 3.67 24.58
CA VAL A 46 0.33 4.60 23.46
C VAL A 46 -0.96 5.31 23.05
N ALA A 47 -2.04 4.55 22.82
CA ALA A 47 -3.34 5.11 22.47
C ALA A 47 -3.92 6.01 23.57
N SER A 48 -3.78 5.60 24.84
CA SER A 48 -4.21 6.40 25.99
C SER A 48 -3.47 7.75 26.06
N SER A 49 -2.16 7.74 25.80
CA SER A 49 -1.33 8.95 25.81
C SER A 49 -1.68 9.91 24.66
N LEU A 50 -1.87 9.39 23.45
CA LEU A 50 -2.33 10.17 22.30
C LEU A 50 -3.74 10.73 22.53
N GLN A 51 -4.65 9.95 23.11
CA GLN A 51 -5.99 10.40 23.46
C GLN A 51 -5.95 11.52 24.49
N SER A 52 -4.99 11.49 25.42
CA SER A 52 -4.81 12.57 26.39
C SER A 52 -4.35 13.88 25.74
N ILE A 53 -3.46 13.82 24.73
CA ILE A 53 -3.09 15.01 23.94
C ILE A 53 -4.31 15.53 23.18
N ALA A 54 -5.07 14.65 22.53
CA ALA A 54 -6.26 15.04 21.79
C ALA A 54 -7.29 15.76 22.68
N LYS A 55 -7.53 15.25 23.91
CA LYS A 55 -8.39 15.92 24.89
C LYS A 55 -7.86 17.29 25.31
N GLN A 56 -6.55 17.46 25.39
CA GLN A 56 -5.92 18.75 25.72
C GLN A 56 -6.10 19.75 24.58
N ILE A 57 -6.03 19.30 23.32
CA ILE A 57 -6.34 20.11 22.14
C ILE A 57 -7.83 20.50 22.13
N GLU A 58 -8.75 19.57 22.43
CA GLU A 58 -10.19 19.88 22.58
C GLU A 58 -10.43 20.91 23.69
N ALA A 59 -9.78 20.75 24.85
CA ALA A 59 -9.88 21.69 25.96
C ALA A 59 -9.35 23.10 25.62
N SER A 60 -8.44 23.21 24.63
CA SER A 60 -7.98 24.49 24.09
C SER A 60 -8.96 25.15 23.10
N GLY A 61 -10.14 24.56 22.89
CA GLY A 61 -11.17 25.05 21.98
C GLY A 61 -10.94 24.70 20.50
N ARG A 62 -9.92 23.89 20.20
CA ARG A 62 -9.50 23.54 18.83
C ARG A 62 -10.05 22.16 18.40
N SER A 63 -11.37 21.99 18.45
CA SER A 63 -12.02 20.69 18.23
C SER A 63 -11.72 20.06 16.87
N GLU A 64 -11.66 20.85 15.79
CA GLU A 64 -11.30 20.35 14.46
C GLU A 64 -9.87 19.80 14.41
N LYS A 65 -8.92 20.53 14.99
CA LYS A 65 -7.51 20.09 15.07
C LYS A 65 -7.35 18.85 15.96
N ALA A 66 -8.17 18.70 17.00
CA ALA A 66 -8.17 17.48 17.80
C ALA A 66 -8.66 16.26 17.00
N MET A 67 -9.67 16.44 16.14
CA MET A 67 -10.13 15.39 15.24
C MET A 67 -9.04 15.03 14.23
N GLU A 68 -8.42 16.03 13.60
CA GLU A 68 -7.31 15.83 12.67
C GLU A 68 -6.15 15.08 13.33
N PHE A 69 -5.76 15.50 14.54
CA PHE A 69 -4.73 14.82 15.33
C PHE A 69 -5.08 13.35 15.57
N LYS A 70 -6.30 13.04 16.02
CA LYS A 70 -6.76 11.65 16.22
C LYS A 70 -6.67 10.84 14.94
N GLN A 71 -7.12 11.38 13.81
CA GLN A 71 -7.11 10.69 12.52
C GLN A 71 -5.67 10.42 12.05
N ARG A 72 -4.82 11.45 12.01
CA ARG A 72 -3.45 11.35 11.49
C ARG A 72 -2.56 10.46 12.34
N THR A 73 -2.62 10.61 13.67
CA THR A 73 -1.84 9.75 14.57
C THR A 73 -2.30 8.29 14.52
N THR A 74 -3.60 8.03 14.32
CA THR A 74 -4.11 6.67 14.09
C THR A 74 -3.59 6.09 12.78
N ALA A 75 -3.58 6.87 11.69
CA ALA A 75 -3.03 6.43 10.42
C ALA A 75 -1.54 6.06 10.53
N ILE A 76 -0.74 6.89 11.22
CA ILE A 76 0.68 6.63 11.50
C ILE A 76 0.85 5.36 12.33
N MET A 77 0.07 5.18 13.41
CA MET A 77 0.12 3.94 14.21
C MET A 77 -0.23 2.70 13.38
N LEU A 78 -1.19 2.79 12.46
CA LEU A 78 -1.53 1.68 11.56
C LEU A 78 -0.37 1.36 10.62
N ILE A 79 0.29 2.38 10.05
CA ILE A 79 1.49 2.22 9.22
C ILE A 79 2.59 1.53 10.02
N HIS A 80 2.93 2.02 11.21
CA HIS A 80 3.95 1.42 12.08
C HIS A 80 3.59 -0.02 12.47
N SER A 81 2.32 -0.32 12.77
CA SER A 81 1.84 -1.67 13.06
C SER A 81 1.96 -2.62 11.86
N MET A 82 1.67 -2.12 10.65
CA MET A 82 1.83 -2.89 9.42
C MET A 82 3.30 -3.14 9.10
N GLU A 83 4.17 -2.14 9.27
CA GLU A 83 5.62 -2.26 9.09
C GLU A 83 6.23 -3.20 10.13
N ARG A 84 5.81 -3.13 11.40
CA ARG A 84 6.19 -4.11 12.43
C ARG A 84 5.75 -5.52 12.09
N ARG A 85 4.55 -5.72 11.52
CA ARG A 85 4.09 -7.04 11.05
C ARG A 85 4.89 -7.53 9.85
N ARG A 86 5.27 -6.64 8.94
CA ARG A 86 6.17 -6.95 7.82
C ARG A 86 7.58 -7.31 8.31
N GLY A 87 8.07 -6.66 9.37
CA GLY A 87 9.37 -6.96 10.00
C GLY A 87 9.37 -8.20 10.90
N LYS A 88 8.32 -8.43 11.70
CA LYS A 88 8.15 -9.61 12.58
C LYS A 88 7.74 -10.88 11.82
N GLY A 89 7.44 -10.79 10.52
CA GLY A 89 7.32 -11.95 9.63
C GLY A 89 8.62 -12.76 9.47
N SER A 90 9.76 -12.30 10.00
CA SER A 90 11.05 -13.02 9.91
C SER A 90 11.63 -13.49 11.25
N THR A 91 10.91 -13.44 12.38
CA THR A 91 11.50 -13.88 13.66
C THR A 91 10.53 -14.66 14.54
N LEU A 92 10.33 -15.94 14.20
CA LEU A 92 9.99 -16.98 15.16
C LEU A 92 11.27 -17.35 15.92
N THR A 93 11.49 -16.73 17.08
CA THR A 93 12.59 -17.06 17.98
C THR A 93 12.35 -18.42 18.64
N GLY A 94 12.93 -19.47 18.05
CA GLY A 94 12.93 -20.83 18.60
C GLY A 94 13.47 -21.94 17.69
N ILE A 95 13.97 -21.63 16.49
CA ILE A 95 14.53 -22.62 15.56
C ILE A 95 16.05 -22.38 15.43
N PRO A 96 16.91 -23.40 15.52
CA PRO A 96 18.37 -23.21 15.47
C PRO A 96 18.80 -22.64 14.11
N ALA A 97 19.81 -21.77 14.15
CA ALA A 97 20.56 -21.17 13.04
C ALA A 97 20.02 -21.48 11.62
N LEU A 98 19.13 -20.63 11.12
CA LEU A 98 18.61 -20.73 9.76
C LEU A 98 19.64 -20.25 8.75
N ALA A 99 19.85 -21.10 7.73
CA ALA A 99 20.44 -20.79 6.44
C ALA A 99 19.93 -19.43 5.88
N PRO A 100 20.68 -18.77 4.98
CA PRO A 100 20.27 -17.48 4.41
C PRO A 100 18.82 -17.53 3.97
N VAL A 101 18.00 -16.61 4.51
CA VAL A 101 16.58 -16.48 4.19
C VAL A 101 16.48 -16.31 2.69
N LYS A 102 16.01 -17.37 2.00
CA LYS A 102 15.77 -17.32 0.57
C LYS A 102 14.82 -16.15 0.31
N PRO A 103 15.16 -15.18 -0.56
CA PRO A 103 14.28 -14.04 -0.80
C PRO A 103 12.89 -14.55 -1.17
N ALA A 104 11.87 -13.95 -0.57
CA ALA A 104 10.49 -14.31 -0.83
C ALA A 104 10.25 -14.22 -2.34
N LEU A 105 9.75 -15.31 -2.94
CA LEU A 105 9.54 -15.39 -4.38
C LEU A 105 8.50 -14.35 -4.86
N TYR A 106 7.53 -14.05 -3.99
CA TYR A 106 6.51 -13.02 -4.17
C TYR A 106 6.69 -11.93 -3.12
N ASP A 107 6.55 -10.68 -3.54
CA ASP A 107 6.77 -9.52 -2.65
C ASP A 107 5.42 -8.87 -2.25
N GLY A 108 4.58 -8.55 -3.25
CA GLY A 108 3.26 -7.96 -3.05
C GLY A 108 2.55 -7.61 -4.36
N ILE A 109 1.35 -7.06 -4.26
CA ILE A 109 0.57 -6.58 -5.41
C ILE A 109 1.19 -5.26 -5.89
N VAL A 110 1.65 -5.23 -7.14
CA VAL A 110 2.22 -4.04 -7.79
C VAL A 110 1.21 -3.32 -8.68
N TYR A 111 0.28 -4.07 -9.26
CA TYR A 111 -0.81 -3.54 -10.07
C TYR A 111 -2.14 -4.23 -9.78
N LEU A 112 -3.24 -3.50 -9.99
CA LEU A 112 -4.57 -4.08 -10.19
C LEU A 112 -4.93 -3.93 -11.66
N MET A 113 -5.08 -5.06 -12.35
CA MET A 113 -5.36 -5.08 -13.79
C MET A 113 -6.86 -5.21 -14.03
N TYR A 114 -7.41 -4.30 -14.82
CA TYR A 114 -8.82 -4.26 -15.19
C TYR A 114 -8.97 -4.47 -16.68
N PHE A 115 -9.64 -5.55 -17.07
CA PHE A 115 -10.05 -5.78 -18.45
C PHE A 115 -11.42 -5.12 -18.69
N THR A 116 -11.56 -4.38 -19.78
CA THR A 116 -12.81 -3.69 -20.10
C THR A 116 -13.12 -3.66 -21.59
N ALA A 117 -14.38 -3.92 -21.93
CA ALA A 117 -14.92 -3.70 -23.27
C ALA A 117 -15.34 -2.23 -23.52
N HIS A 118 -15.36 -1.40 -22.48
CA HIS A 118 -15.77 0.01 -22.53
C HIS A 118 -14.60 0.93 -22.19
N PHE A 119 -13.47 0.72 -22.85
CA PHE A 119 -12.19 1.34 -22.50
C PHE A 119 -12.24 2.86 -22.39
N ASP A 120 -12.78 3.56 -23.39
CA ASP A 120 -12.80 5.03 -23.37
C ASP A 120 -13.65 5.59 -22.24
N ARG A 121 -14.77 4.91 -21.92
CA ARG A 121 -15.64 5.30 -20.79
C ARG A 121 -14.94 5.11 -19.46
N ASP A 122 -14.30 3.95 -19.28
CA ASP A 122 -13.64 3.63 -18.02
C ASP A 122 -12.39 4.49 -17.82
N LEU A 123 -11.65 4.75 -18.90
CA LEU A 123 -10.51 5.67 -18.87
C LEU A 123 -10.96 7.09 -18.49
N ASP A 124 -12.04 7.58 -19.09
CA ASP A 124 -12.62 8.89 -18.75
C ASP A 124 -13.05 8.96 -17.28
N PHE A 125 -13.70 7.92 -16.76
CA PHE A 125 -14.06 7.83 -15.35
C PHE A 125 -12.82 7.90 -14.44
N TYR A 126 -11.78 7.10 -14.70
CA TYR A 126 -10.58 7.14 -13.87
C TYR A 126 -9.83 8.47 -13.98
N GLN A 127 -9.71 9.01 -15.19
CA GLN A 127 -8.91 10.21 -15.44
C GLN A 127 -9.61 11.49 -14.96
N HIS A 128 -10.90 11.66 -15.25
CA HIS A 128 -11.60 12.93 -15.06
C HIS A 128 -12.52 12.94 -13.84
N ILE A 129 -13.06 11.79 -13.43
CA ILE A 129 -13.91 11.71 -12.22
C ILE A 129 -13.06 11.40 -10.99
N LEU A 130 -12.15 10.44 -11.09
CA LEU A 130 -11.27 10.07 -9.98
C LEU A 130 -9.91 10.79 -9.99
N GLU A 131 -9.70 11.69 -10.96
CA GLU A 131 -8.48 12.49 -11.10
C GLU A 131 -7.18 11.65 -11.14
N ALA A 132 -7.26 10.41 -11.64
CA ALA A 132 -6.10 9.53 -11.75
C ALA A 132 -5.09 10.08 -12.77
N LYS A 133 -3.81 10.06 -12.41
CA LYS A 133 -2.74 10.44 -13.33
C LYS A 133 -2.40 9.27 -14.25
N ILE A 134 -2.44 9.48 -15.57
CA ILE A 134 -1.85 8.56 -16.53
C ILE A 134 -0.33 8.59 -16.38
N THR A 135 0.28 7.42 -16.14
CA THR A 135 1.72 7.26 -15.95
C THR A 135 2.38 6.50 -17.09
N TRP A 136 1.61 5.74 -17.84
CA TRP A 136 2.06 4.96 -18.99
C TRP A 136 0.88 4.65 -19.91
N ASP A 137 1.12 4.63 -21.22
CA ASP A 137 0.10 4.41 -22.24
C ASP A 137 0.75 3.70 -23.43
N LYS A 138 0.13 2.60 -23.86
CA LYS A 138 0.66 1.73 -24.91
C LYS A 138 -0.48 1.19 -25.75
N VAL A 139 -0.29 1.23 -27.06
CA VAL A 139 -1.17 0.55 -28.01
C VAL A 139 -0.47 -0.72 -28.47
N GLU A 140 -1.11 -1.86 -28.24
CA GLU A 140 -0.67 -3.17 -28.72
C GLU A 140 -1.64 -3.68 -29.78
N SER A 141 -1.25 -4.71 -30.52
CA SER A 141 -2.11 -5.35 -31.52
C SER A 141 -3.43 -5.87 -30.94
N GLN A 142 -3.46 -6.16 -29.64
CA GLN A 142 -4.63 -6.70 -28.94
C GLN A 142 -5.53 -5.62 -28.31
N GLY A 143 -5.09 -4.36 -28.28
CA GLY A 143 -5.83 -3.27 -27.64
C GLY A 143 -4.91 -2.25 -26.98
N ARG A 144 -5.51 -1.16 -26.49
CA ARG A 144 -4.81 -0.14 -25.70
C ARG A 144 -4.68 -0.56 -24.24
N ILE A 145 -3.56 -0.19 -23.62
CA ILE A 145 -3.26 -0.47 -22.22
C ILE A 145 -2.76 0.82 -21.57
N VAL A 146 -3.37 1.23 -20.47
CA VAL A 146 -3.03 2.47 -19.76
C VAL A 146 -2.79 2.19 -18.28
N ALA A 147 -1.69 2.71 -17.74
CA ALA A 147 -1.41 2.71 -16.31
C ALA A 147 -1.86 4.02 -15.67
N LEU A 148 -2.70 3.90 -14.65
CA LEU A 148 -3.34 4.99 -13.92
C LEU A 148 -2.87 4.98 -12.46
N LYS A 149 -2.53 6.16 -11.94
CA LYS A 149 -2.13 6.36 -10.56
C LYS A 149 -3.13 7.25 -9.84
N LEU A 150 -3.93 6.64 -8.97
CA LEU A 150 -4.87 7.32 -8.07
C LEU A 150 -4.18 7.83 -6.80
N ALA A 151 -3.33 7.00 -6.18
CA ALA A 151 -2.68 7.27 -4.91
C ALA A 151 -1.29 6.60 -4.86
N ARG A 152 -0.83 6.25 -3.65
CA ARG A 152 0.31 5.34 -3.46
C ARG A 152 -0.07 3.94 -3.96
N ASP A 153 0.93 3.15 -4.38
CA ASP A 153 0.75 1.82 -5.00
C ASP A 153 -0.25 0.91 -4.25
N PRO A 154 -0.98 0.02 -4.94
CA PRO A 154 -0.79 -0.41 -6.33
C PRO A 154 -1.40 0.53 -7.39
N GLN A 155 -0.78 0.60 -8.57
CA GLN A 155 -1.33 1.32 -9.72
C GLN A 155 -2.40 0.48 -10.43
N ILE A 156 -3.33 1.14 -11.12
CA ILE A 156 -4.34 0.48 -11.95
C ILE A 156 -3.77 0.31 -13.37
N ILE A 157 -3.91 -0.88 -13.94
CA ILE A 157 -3.64 -1.13 -15.36
C ILE A 157 -4.99 -1.38 -16.03
N LEU A 158 -5.46 -0.44 -16.84
CA LEU A 158 -6.65 -0.60 -17.66
C LEU A 158 -6.25 -1.22 -19.00
N VAL A 159 -6.84 -2.37 -19.33
CA VAL A 159 -6.59 -3.13 -20.55
C VAL A 159 -7.87 -3.15 -21.37
N GLU A 160 -7.79 -2.63 -22.60
CA GLU A 160 -8.86 -2.78 -23.57
C GLU A 160 -9.00 -4.26 -23.93
N ASP A 161 -10.13 -4.85 -23.57
CA ASP A 161 -10.43 -6.23 -23.86
C ASP A 161 -11.56 -6.34 -24.87
N LYS A 162 -11.18 -6.64 -26.12
CA LYS A 162 -12.10 -6.87 -27.24
C LYS A 162 -12.54 -8.33 -27.38
N ARG A 163 -11.98 -9.24 -26.56
CA ARG A 163 -12.09 -10.69 -26.74
C ARG A 163 -13.08 -11.34 -25.78
N ASP A 164 -13.69 -10.56 -24.88
CA ASP A 164 -14.52 -11.09 -23.79
C ASP A 164 -13.78 -12.20 -23.04
N THR A 165 -12.51 -11.91 -22.70
CA THR A 165 -11.71 -12.87 -21.95
C THR A 165 -12.37 -12.99 -20.58
N ASP A 166 -12.91 -14.16 -20.24
CA ASP A 166 -13.61 -14.47 -18.97
C ASP A 166 -12.68 -14.42 -17.73
N LEU A 167 -11.70 -13.52 -17.75
CA LEU A 167 -10.75 -13.26 -16.71
C LEU A 167 -11.44 -12.41 -15.65
N PRO A 168 -11.39 -12.82 -14.37
CA PRO A 168 -11.98 -12.01 -13.32
C PRO A 168 -11.23 -10.67 -13.23
N THR A 169 -11.99 -9.60 -13.16
CA THR A 169 -11.51 -8.22 -12.97
C THR A 169 -11.99 -7.71 -11.60
N PRO A 170 -11.13 -7.08 -10.78
CA PRO A 170 -9.70 -6.87 -11.00
C PRO A 170 -8.86 -8.14 -10.85
N LEU A 171 -7.83 -8.24 -11.68
CA LEU A 171 -6.80 -9.26 -11.59
C LEU A 171 -5.57 -8.71 -10.83
N PRO A 172 -5.19 -9.28 -9.68
CA PRO A 172 -4.00 -8.84 -8.96
C PRO A 172 -2.73 -9.22 -9.72
N VAL A 173 -1.82 -8.26 -9.88
CA VAL A 173 -0.49 -8.49 -10.46
C VAL A 173 0.56 -8.49 -9.35
N LEU A 174 1.18 -9.64 -9.12
CA LEU A 174 2.21 -9.83 -8.10
C LEU A 174 3.59 -9.52 -8.64
N GLY A 175 4.36 -8.73 -7.89
CA GLY A 175 5.78 -8.55 -8.12
C GLY A 175 6.56 -9.78 -7.66
N VAL A 176 7.36 -10.36 -8.56
CA VAL A 176 8.20 -11.53 -8.28
C VAL A 176 9.66 -11.25 -8.62
N ALA A 177 10.57 -11.87 -7.85
CA ALA A 177 12.01 -11.77 -8.11
C ALA A 177 12.42 -12.54 -9.38
N ASP A 178 11.79 -13.69 -9.60
CA ASP A 178 12.02 -14.57 -10.75
C ASP A 178 10.67 -15.06 -11.29
N THR A 179 10.30 -14.57 -12.48
CA THR A 179 9.05 -14.91 -13.16
C THR A 179 9.01 -16.35 -13.62
N PHE A 180 10.16 -16.95 -13.96
CA PHE A 180 10.23 -18.34 -14.38
C PHE A 180 9.94 -19.26 -13.18
N ALA A 181 10.65 -19.08 -12.08
CA ALA A 181 10.46 -19.88 -10.87
C ALA A 181 9.04 -19.75 -10.29
N ALA A 182 8.50 -18.52 -10.25
CA ALA A 182 7.12 -18.27 -9.83
C ALA A 182 6.11 -18.92 -10.76
N GLY A 183 6.31 -18.80 -12.09
CA GLY A 183 5.46 -19.44 -13.08
C GLY A 183 5.43 -20.96 -12.94
N THR A 184 6.58 -21.62 -12.77
CA THR A 184 6.65 -23.06 -12.53
C THR A 184 5.91 -23.48 -11.26
N GLN A 185 6.00 -22.67 -10.20
CA GLN A 185 5.27 -22.96 -8.96
C GLN A 185 3.74 -22.86 -9.15
N LEU A 186 3.25 -21.83 -9.85
CA LEU A 186 1.83 -21.67 -10.13
C LEU A 186 1.28 -22.82 -10.99
N LEU A 187 2.04 -23.26 -12.00
CA LEU A 187 1.71 -24.46 -12.77
C LEU A 187 1.65 -25.71 -11.88
N GLY A 188 2.60 -25.87 -10.97
CA GLY A 188 2.61 -26.97 -10.00
C GLY A 188 1.46 -26.94 -9.00
N LEU A 189 0.87 -25.76 -8.76
CA LEU A 189 -0.35 -25.58 -7.96
C LEU A 189 -1.64 -25.81 -8.78
N GLY A 190 -1.53 -26.17 -10.05
CA GLY A 190 -2.66 -26.47 -10.94
C GLY A 190 -3.28 -25.24 -11.60
N LEU A 191 -2.60 -24.09 -11.61
CA LEU A 191 -3.03 -22.95 -12.41
C LEU A 191 -2.57 -23.12 -13.85
N GLU A 192 -3.43 -22.72 -14.79
CA GLU A 192 -3.13 -22.72 -16.22
C GLU A 192 -2.61 -21.35 -16.65
N ARG A 193 -1.59 -21.35 -17.51
CA ARG A 193 -1.07 -20.12 -18.12
C ARG A 193 -1.98 -19.70 -19.27
N LEU A 194 -2.52 -18.48 -19.20
CA LEU A 194 -3.46 -17.96 -20.20
C LEU A 194 -2.80 -17.09 -21.27
N GLY A 195 -1.71 -16.43 -20.92
CA GLY A 195 -1.05 -15.51 -21.84
C GLY A 195 -0.23 -14.47 -21.10
N GLU A 196 0.03 -13.37 -21.79
CA GLU A 196 0.90 -12.31 -21.32
C GLU A 196 0.33 -10.93 -21.67
N VAL A 197 0.55 -9.95 -20.79
CA VAL A 197 0.14 -8.55 -20.98
C VAL A 197 1.31 -7.64 -20.66
N VAL A 198 1.56 -6.66 -21.53
CA VAL A 198 2.64 -5.68 -21.30
C VAL A 198 2.23 -4.71 -20.20
N THR A 199 3.13 -4.46 -19.25
CA THR A 199 2.95 -3.50 -18.16
C THR A 199 4.16 -2.56 -18.06
N PRO A 200 4.10 -1.47 -17.27
CA PRO A 200 5.25 -0.60 -17.05
C PRO A 200 6.47 -1.31 -16.45
N ALA A 201 6.25 -2.38 -15.66
CA ALA A 201 7.33 -3.20 -15.09
C ALA A 201 7.86 -4.30 -16.03
N GLY A 202 7.36 -4.35 -17.26
CA GLY A 202 7.64 -5.42 -18.23
C GLY A 202 6.44 -6.33 -18.45
N THR A 203 6.68 -7.50 -19.02
CA THR A 203 5.61 -8.42 -19.40
C THR A 203 5.09 -9.21 -18.19
N ALA A 204 3.80 -9.05 -17.90
CA ALA A 204 3.11 -9.83 -16.88
C ALA A 204 2.57 -11.13 -17.47
N GLN A 205 2.75 -12.25 -16.76
CA GLN A 205 2.25 -13.57 -17.13
C GLN A 205 0.94 -13.84 -16.41
N LEU A 206 -0.10 -14.21 -17.16
CA LEU A 206 -1.45 -14.44 -16.67
C LEU A 206 -1.68 -15.92 -16.34
N PHE A 207 -2.28 -16.19 -15.17
CA PHE A 207 -2.60 -17.53 -14.70
C PHE A 207 -4.05 -17.61 -14.21
N ARG A 208 -4.72 -18.75 -14.44
CA ARG A 208 -6.07 -19.04 -13.96
C ARG A 208 -6.12 -20.41 -13.29
N GLY A 209 -6.69 -20.45 -12.10
CA GLY A 209 -7.16 -21.67 -11.44
C GLY A 209 -8.51 -21.37 -10.76
N SER A 210 -8.69 -21.82 -9.51
CA SER A 210 -9.81 -21.38 -8.67
C SER A 210 -9.80 -19.86 -8.39
N GLN A 211 -8.62 -19.24 -8.47
CA GLN A 211 -8.41 -17.80 -8.50
C GLN A 211 -7.49 -17.47 -9.68
N ALA A 212 -7.66 -16.30 -10.27
CA ALA A 212 -6.76 -15.80 -11.30
C ALA A 212 -5.73 -14.83 -10.69
N VAL A 213 -4.52 -14.86 -11.22
CA VAL A 213 -3.42 -14.00 -10.80
C VAL A 213 -2.52 -13.69 -11.98
N ALA A 214 -1.86 -12.54 -11.94
CA ALA A 214 -0.75 -12.25 -12.84
C ALA A 214 0.55 -12.11 -12.05
N ILE A 215 1.69 -12.41 -12.67
CA ILE A 215 3.02 -12.17 -12.09
C ILE A 215 3.84 -11.32 -13.04
N VAL A 216 4.63 -10.40 -12.50
CA VAL A 216 5.57 -9.58 -13.26
C VAL A 216 6.88 -9.45 -12.51
N LYS A 217 7.99 -9.34 -13.25
CA LYS A 217 9.29 -9.08 -12.64
C LYS A 217 9.22 -7.75 -11.90
N ARG A 218 9.74 -7.73 -10.67
CA ARG A 218 9.77 -6.51 -9.86
C ARG A 218 10.48 -5.37 -10.62
N PRO A 219 9.87 -4.17 -10.74
CA PRO A 219 10.60 -2.98 -11.13
C PRO A 219 11.51 -2.56 -9.96
N PHE A 220 12.81 -2.37 -10.24
CA PHE A 220 13.82 -2.02 -9.24
C PHE A 220 13.51 -0.71 -8.51
#